data_AF-A0A941IS19-F1
#
_entry.id   AF-A0A941IS19-F1
#
_cell.length_a   1.000
_cell.length_b   1.000
_cell.length_c   1.000
_cell.angle_alpha   90.00
_cell.angle_beta   90.00
_cell.angle_gamma   90.00
#
_symmetry.space_group_name_H-M   'P 1'
#
loop_
_entity.id
_entity.type
_entity.pdbx_description
1 polymer ?
#
loop_
_entity_poly.entity_id
_entity_poly.type
_entity_poly.pdbx_seq_one_letter_code
_entity_poly.pdbx_strand_id
1 'polypeptide(L)'
;MRLLEMIADPPGREAAFEPLLDQLAEIFDPDEGPWRPRLDGRERGWYERCETKRLAIARAAAQNLDGVREHADLVLSAIVHDIERSGNRQLIQVALRALGARAVLEALIGYVESGDAAERTGVTMAMYWARPVMAYDLREVREHRAEIEAADRELVEVRGRARQACLRAFLATDDAAERVELSLCFTLDPGDYPAGWDAALRRAVEVALADRDRFGRLLRTLSPE
;
A
#
# COMPACT_ATOMS: atom_id res chain seq x y z
N MET A 1 -5.47 21.45 13.00
CA MET A 1 -5.31 20.22 12.21
C MET A 1 -5.94 20.50 10.85
N ARG A 2 -5.18 21.04 9.88
CA ARG A 2 -5.71 21.22 8.53
C ARG A 2 -5.94 19.82 7.97
N LEU A 3 -7.17 19.53 7.54
CA LEU A 3 -7.41 18.38 6.68
C LEU A 3 -6.39 18.49 5.54
N LEU A 4 -5.50 17.51 5.41
CA LEU A 4 -5.04 17.14 4.08
C LEU A 4 -6.34 16.98 3.29
N GLU A 5 -6.60 17.87 2.33
CA GLU A 5 -7.62 17.58 1.32
C GLU A 5 -7.37 16.13 0.91
N MET A 6 -8.37 15.27 1.12
CA MET A 6 -8.30 13.89 0.66
C MET A 6 -7.98 14.00 -0.82
N ILE A 7 -6.74 13.66 -1.18
CA ILE A 7 -6.31 13.62 -2.58
C ILE A 7 -7.28 12.67 -3.23
N ALA A 8 -8.10 13.20 -4.14
CA ALA A 8 -9.06 12.38 -4.87
C ALA A 8 -8.28 11.26 -5.53
N ASP A 9 -8.72 10.02 -5.32
CA ASP A 9 -8.06 8.89 -5.96
C ASP A 9 -8.14 9.07 -7.48
N PRO A 10 -7.04 8.81 -8.21
CA PRO A 10 -7.05 8.91 -9.65
C PRO A 10 -8.08 7.92 -10.22
N PRO A 11 -8.83 8.32 -11.27
CA PRO A 11 -9.83 7.46 -11.88
C PRO A 11 -9.20 6.18 -12.41
N GLY A 12 -9.87 5.04 -12.20
CA GLY A 12 -9.45 3.74 -12.74
C GLY A 12 -9.32 2.63 -11.70
N ARG A 13 -8.87 2.95 -10.47
CA ARG A 13 -8.76 1.95 -9.38
C ARG A 13 -10.11 1.36 -9.00
N GLU A 14 -11.13 2.21 -8.90
CA GLU A 14 -12.51 1.80 -8.60
C GLU A 14 -13.05 0.76 -9.59
N ALA A 15 -12.71 0.90 -10.88
CA ALA A 15 -13.19 0.02 -11.93
C ALA A 15 -12.55 -1.38 -11.88
N ALA A 16 -11.29 -1.46 -11.42
CA ALA A 16 -10.57 -2.72 -11.28
C ALA A 16 -10.85 -3.42 -9.94
N PHE A 17 -11.13 -2.67 -8.88
CA PHE A 17 -11.17 -3.22 -7.53
C PHE A 17 -12.31 -4.20 -7.27
N GLU A 18 -13.56 -3.85 -7.60
CA GLU A 18 -14.70 -4.75 -7.34
C GLU A 18 -14.57 -6.10 -8.09
N PRO A 19 -14.17 -6.14 -9.38
CA PRO A 19 -13.88 -7.39 -10.09
C PRO A 19 -12.78 -8.26 -9.48
N LEU A 20 -11.77 -7.65 -8.85
CA LEU A 20 -10.71 -8.39 -8.13
C LEU A 20 -11.27 -9.04 -6.86
N LEU A 21 -12.16 -8.33 -6.14
CA LEU A 21 -12.86 -8.90 -4.98
C LEU A 21 -13.81 -10.02 -5.38
N ASP A 22 -14.48 -9.93 -6.53
CA ASP A 22 -15.35 -11.00 -7.03
C ASP A 22 -14.55 -12.30 -7.27
N GLN A 23 -13.39 -12.22 -7.94
CA GLN A 23 -12.52 -13.37 -8.15
C GLN A 23 -11.99 -13.96 -6.84
N LEU A 24 -11.60 -13.11 -5.88
CA LEU A 24 -11.14 -13.56 -4.57
C LEU A 24 -12.28 -14.21 -3.75
N ALA A 25 -13.51 -13.72 -3.88
CA ALA A 25 -14.65 -14.32 -3.21
C ALA A 25 -14.94 -15.73 -3.76
N GLU A 26 -14.81 -15.96 -5.07
CA GLU A 26 -14.96 -17.32 -5.65
C GLU A 26 -13.94 -18.33 -5.08
N ILE A 27 -12.76 -17.85 -4.68
CA ILE A 27 -11.68 -18.69 -4.15
C ILE A 27 -11.86 -18.92 -2.65
N PHE A 28 -12.07 -17.86 -1.88
CA PHE A 28 -12.01 -17.90 -0.42
C PHE A 28 -13.38 -18.00 0.25
N ASP A 29 -14.45 -17.59 -0.42
CA ASP A 29 -15.80 -17.60 0.12
C ASP A 29 -16.87 -18.00 -0.92
N PRO A 30 -16.76 -19.21 -1.51
CA PRO A 30 -17.63 -19.64 -2.60
C PRO A 30 -19.09 -19.87 -2.17
N ASP A 31 -19.33 -20.05 -0.87
CA ASP A 31 -20.63 -20.45 -0.32
C ASP A 31 -21.55 -19.26 0.05
N GLU A 32 -21.01 -18.03 0.22
CA GLU A 32 -21.82 -16.87 0.59
C GLU A 32 -22.70 -16.30 -0.55
N GLY A 33 -22.64 -16.87 -1.76
CA GLY A 33 -23.52 -16.50 -2.87
C GLY A 33 -23.31 -15.05 -3.36
N PRO A 34 -24.12 -14.54 -4.32
CA PRO A 34 -23.90 -13.22 -4.86
C PRO A 34 -24.12 -12.17 -3.77
N TRP A 35 -23.04 -11.44 -3.43
CA TRP A 35 -22.97 -10.30 -2.52
C TRP A 35 -23.99 -9.21 -2.91
N ARG A 36 -25.26 -9.44 -2.57
CA ARG A 36 -26.38 -8.58 -2.94
C ARG A 36 -26.37 -7.37 -2.01
N PRO A 37 -26.24 -6.14 -2.54
CA PRO A 37 -26.39 -4.96 -1.71
C PRO A 37 -27.81 -4.92 -1.14
N ARG A 38 -27.94 -4.72 0.16
CA ARG A 38 -29.15 -4.12 0.72
C ARG A 38 -29.04 -2.61 0.50
N LEU A 39 -29.91 -2.10 -0.35
CA LEU A 39 -30.38 -0.71 -0.45
C LEU A 39 -29.64 0.27 -1.39
N ASP A 40 -30.39 1.33 -1.60
CA ASP A 40 -30.67 2.22 -2.71
C ASP A 40 -29.80 3.49 -2.68
N GLY A 41 -28.73 3.48 -3.47
CA GLY A 41 -27.83 4.62 -3.64
C GLY A 41 -26.52 4.11 -4.21
N ARG A 42 -26.27 4.35 -5.51
CA ARG A 42 -25.28 3.57 -6.29
C ARG A 42 -23.84 3.64 -5.73
N GLU A 43 -23.42 4.79 -5.19
CA GLU A 43 -22.07 4.98 -4.61
C GLU A 43 -21.96 4.42 -3.19
N ARG A 44 -22.88 4.75 -2.28
CA ARG A 44 -22.90 4.20 -0.92
C ARG A 44 -23.01 2.67 -0.94
N GLY A 45 -23.83 2.15 -1.85
CA GLY A 45 -23.97 0.71 -2.06
C GLY A 45 -22.72 0.06 -2.67
N TRP A 46 -21.89 0.77 -3.45
CA TRP A 46 -20.65 0.21 -3.99
C TRP A 46 -19.59 0.05 -2.89
N TYR A 47 -19.35 1.09 -2.11
CA TYR A 47 -18.39 1.03 -0.99
C TYR A 47 -18.76 -0.05 0.01
N GLU A 48 -20.02 -0.09 0.44
CA GLU A 48 -20.50 -1.09 1.42
C GLU A 48 -20.37 -2.52 0.89
N ARG A 49 -20.58 -2.75 -0.42
CA ARG A 49 -20.33 -4.05 -1.04
C ARG A 49 -18.85 -4.44 -1.01
N CYS A 50 -17.98 -3.54 -1.44
CA CYS A 50 -16.54 -3.80 -1.46
C CYS A 50 -16.00 -4.04 -0.04
N GLU A 51 -16.43 -3.25 0.94
CA GLU A 51 -16.07 -3.45 2.36
C GLU A 51 -16.53 -4.81 2.87
N THR A 52 -17.78 -5.19 2.59
CA THR A 52 -18.35 -6.48 3.03
C THR A 52 -17.59 -7.64 2.42
N LYS A 53 -17.35 -7.62 1.09
CA LYS A 53 -16.54 -8.62 0.39
C LYS A 53 -15.13 -8.70 0.99
N ARG A 54 -14.45 -7.57 1.16
CA ARG A 54 -13.08 -7.52 1.69
C ARG A 54 -12.99 -8.15 3.08
N LEU A 55 -13.93 -7.84 3.97
CA LEU A 55 -13.98 -8.40 5.32
C LEU A 55 -14.18 -9.92 5.30
N ALA A 56 -15.09 -10.42 4.48
CA ALA A 56 -15.37 -11.85 4.38
C ALA A 56 -14.18 -12.62 3.77
N ILE A 57 -13.64 -12.12 2.65
CA ILE A 57 -12.45 -12.67 2.01
C ILE A 57 -11.28 -12.69 3.00
N ALA A 58 -11.01 -11.60 3.72
CA ALA A 58 -9.91 -11.55 4.69
C ALA A 58 -10.09 -12.57 5.83
N ARG A 59 -11.33 -12.77 6.32
CA ARG A 59 -11.62 -13.79 7.35
C ARG A 59 -11.40 -15.21 6.84
N ALA A 60 -11.88 -15.52 5.64
CA ALA A 60 -11.73 -16.84 5.07
C ALA A 60 -10.29 -17.13 4.65
N ALA A 61 -9.61 -16.16 4.03
CA ALA A 61 -8.19 -16.22 3.69
C ALA A 61 -7.30 -16.43 4.93
N ALA A 62 -7.66 -15.83 6.08
CA ALA A 62 -6.94 -16.06 7.33
C ALA A 62 -6.98 -17.52 7.82
N GLN A 63 -7.95 -18.31 7.36
CA GLN A 63 -8.06 -19.75 7.63
C GLN A 63 -7.41 -20.62 6.54
N ASN A 64 -7.05 -20.04 5.38
CA ASN A 64 -6.44 -20.73 4.25
C ASN A 64 -5.22 -19.98 3.69
N LEU A 65 -4.14 -19.93 4.48
CA LEU A 65 -2.91 -19.23 4.08
C LEU A 65 -2.21 -19.88 2.88
N ASP A 66 -2.40 -21.19 2.64
CA ASP A 66 -1.86 -21.85 1.44
C ASP A 66 -2.58 -21.38 0.17
N GLY A 67 -3.90 -21.19 0.21
CA GLY A 67 -4.65 -20.55 -0.87
C GLY A 67 -4.18 -19.10 -1.11
N VAL A 68 -3.85 -18.35 -0.05
CA VAL A 68 -3.25 -17.00 -0.21
C VAL A 68 -1.91 -17.07 -0.92
N ARG A 69 -1.08 -18.09 -0.66
CA ARG A 69 0.19 -18.29 -1.38
C ARG A 69 -0.03 -18.64 -2.84
N GLU A 70 -0.98 -19.53 -3.12
CA GLU A 70 -1.31 -19.96 -4.48
C GLU A 70 -1.84 -18.81 -5.34
N HIS A 71 -2.62 -17.90 -4.73
CA HIS A 71 -3.24 -16.76 -5.42
C HIS A 71 -2.62 -15.40 -5.04
N ALA A 72 -1.32 -15.40 -4.71
CA ALA A 72 -0.62 -14.21 -4.20
C ALA A 72 -0.75 -12.99 -5.13
N ASP A 73 -0.60 -13.18 -6.44
CA ASP A 73 -0.67 -12.09 -7.42
C ASP A 73 -2.05 -11.41 -7.43
N LEU A 74 -3.12 -12.19 -7.35
CA LEU A 74 -4.49 -11.68 -7.31
C LEU A 74 -4.77 -10.94 -5.99
N VAL A 75 -4.31 -11.48 -4.86
CA VAL A 75 -4.43 -10.82 -3.55
C VAL A 75 -3.67 -9.49 -3.53
N LEU A 76 -2.44 -9.46 -4.04
CA LEU A 76 -1.62 -8.25 -4.11
C LEU A 76 -2.22 -7.22 -5.08
N SER A 77 -2.75 -7.68 -6.22
CA SER A 77 -3.45 -6.80 -7.16
C SER A 77 -4.69 -6.16 -6.51
N ALA A 78 -5.50 -6.93 -5.76
CA ALA A 78 -6.63 -6.38 -5.01
C ALA A 78 -6.19 -5.35 -3.96
N ILE A 79 -5.10 -5.62 -3.22
CA ILE A 79 -4.52 -4.69 -2.25
C ILE A 79 -4.13 -3.35 -2.90
N VAL A 80 -3.50 -3.40 -4.07
CA VAL A 80 -3.06 -2.21 -4.81
C VAL A 80 -4.25 -1.42 -5.34
N HIS A 81 -5.29 -2.09 -5.83
CA HIS A 81 -6.46 -1.40 -6.38
C HIS A 81 -7.47 -0.91 -5.33
N ASP A 82 -7.30 -1.29 -4.07
CA ASP A 82 -8.22 -0.93 -2.99
C ASP A 82 -8.23 0.56 -2.69
N ILE A 83 -9.36 1.22 -2.94
CA ILE A 83 -9.51 2.68 -2.75
C ILE A 83 -9.65 3.09 -1.28
N GLU A 84 -9.97 2.16 -0.38
CA GLU A 84 -10.15 2.49 1.04
C GLU A 84 -8.79 2.41 1.76
N ARG A 85 -8.20 3.59 2.02
CA ARG A 85 -6.85 3.75 2.58
C ARG A 85 -6.61 2.97 3.88
N SER A 86 -7.64 2.82 4.70
CA SER A 86 -7.55 2.06 5.95
C SER A 86 -8.00 0.60 5.83
N GLY A 87 -8.84 0.31 4.84
CA GLY A 87 -9.47 -0.97 4.60
C GLY A 87 -8.54 -1.98 3.95
N ASN A 88 -7.61 -1.53 3.10
CA ASN A 88 -6.62 -2.40 2.46
C ASN A 88 -5.76 -3.20 3.46
N ARG A 89 -5.67 -2.71 4.71
CA ARG A 89 -5.05 -3.41 5.84
C ARG A 89 -5.60 -4.83 5.97
N GLN A 90 -6.90 -5.06 5.79
CA GLN A 90 -7.52 -6.37 5.98
C GLN A 90 -6.87 -7.45 5.11
N LEU A 91 -6.64 -7.14 3.81
CA LEU A 91 -5.98 -8.07 2.88
C LEU A 91 -4.46 -8.08 3.04
N ILE A 92 -3.84 -6.95 3.40
CA ILE A 92 -2.40 -6.89 3.67
C ILE A 92 -2.02 -7.79 4.85
N GLN A 93 -2.82 -7.81 5.91
CA GLN A 93 -2.53 -8.65 7.08
C GLN A 93 -2.48 -10.14 6.71
N VAL A 94 -3.40 -10.64 5.88
CA VAL A 94 -3.37 -12.04 5.44
C VAL A 94 -2.22 -12.30 4.47
N ALA A 95 -1.90 -11.37 3.57
CA ALA A 95 -0.74 -11.49 2.69
C ALA A 95 0.58 -11.55 3.50
N LEU A 96 0.72 -10.73 4.54
CA LEU A 96 1.89 -10.74 5.42
C LEU A 96 2.02 -12.07 6.18
N ARG A 97 0.92 -12.63 6.67
CA ARG A 97 0.91 -13.94 7.36
C ARG A 97 1.26 -15.10 6.42
N ALA A 98 0.79 -15.05 5.18
CA ALA A 98 1.01 -16.11 4.20
C ALA A 98 2.41 -16.04 3.56
N LEU A 99 2.83 -14.85 3.12
CA LEU A 99 4.01 -14.62 2.28
C LEU A 99 5.23 -14.08 3.06
N GLY A 100 4.99 -13.43 4.20
CA GLY A 100 6.00 -12.67 4.92
C GLY A 100 6.20 -11.26 4.38
N ALA A 101 6.66 -10.36 5.25
CA ALA A 101 6.77 -8.93 4.95
C ALA A 101 7.77 -8.60 3.83
N ARG A 102 8.84 -9.40 3.67
CA ARG A 102 9.83 -9.18 2.62
C ARG A 102 9.22 -9.40 1.24
N ALA A 103 8.58 -10.54 1.02
CA ALA A 103 7.95 -10.89 -0.25
C ALA A 103 6.85 -9.89 -0.63
N VAL A 104 6.02 -9.48 0.35
CA VAL A 104 5.01 -8.44 0.13
C VAL A 104 5.65 -7.12 -0.31
N LEU A 105 6.69 -6.65 0.39
CA LEU A 105 7.37 -5.40 0.01
C LEU A 105 8.05 -5.50 -1.37
N GLU A 106 8.66 -6.63 -1.70
CA GLU A 106 9.27 -6.84 -3.02
C GLU A 106 8.25 -6.80 -4.15
N ALA A 107 7.08 -7.41 -3.96
CA ALA A 107 6.00 -7.32 -4.95
C ALA A 107 5.47 -5.89 -5.09
N LEU A 108 5.27 -5.18 -3.96
CA LEU A 108 4.85 -3.78 -3.97
C LEU A 108 5.87 -2.87 -4.68
N ILE A 109 7.18 -3.10 -4.51
CA ILE A 109 8.22 -2.39 -5.28
C ILE A 109 8.04 -2.61 -6.78
N GLY A 110 7.73 -3.84 -7.20
CA GLY A 110 7.45 -4.15 -8.61
C GLY A 110 6.35 -3.27 -9.19
N TYR A 111 5.23 -3.10 -8.48
CA TYR A 111 4.16 -2.18 -8.90
C TYR A 111 4.60 -0.71 -8.95
N VAL A 112 5.52 -0.25 -8.10
CA VAL A 112 6.08 1.11 -8.22
C VAL A 112 6.91 1.26 -9.50
N GLU A 113 7.68 0.23 -9.84
CA GLU A 113 8.64 0.27 -10.95
C GLU A 113 7.97 0.10 -12.31
N SER A 114 6.97 -0.78 -12.42
CA SER A 114 6.33 -1.13 -13.70
C SER A 114 4.86 -0.77 -13.81
N GLY A 115 4.19 -0.45 -12.71
CA GLY A 115 2.76 -0.21 -12.69
C GLY A 115 2.35 1.11 -13.33
N ASP A 116 1.06 1.22 -13.65
CA ASP A 116 0.46 2.47 -14.10
C ASP A 116 0.26 3.47 -12.92
N ALA A 117 -0.27 4.66 -13.23
CA ALA A 117 -0.47 5.69 -12.20
C ALA A 117 -1.48 5.27 -11.11
N ALA A 118 -2.47 4.46 -11.45
CA ALA A 118 -3.44 3.92 -10.50
C ALA A 118 -2.75 2.92 -9.56
N GLU A 119 -1.98 1.98 -10.10
CA GLU A 119 -1.23 1.00 -9.32
C GLU A 119 -0.20 1.68 -8.41
N ARG A 120 0.59 2.62 -8.93
CA ARG A 120 1.56 3.39 -8.14
C ARG A 120 0.92 4.13 -6.97
N THR A 121 -0.24 4.73 -7.19
CA THR A 121 -1.01 5.42 -6.13
C THR A 121 -1.51 4.44 -5.08
N GLY A 122 -1.98 3.26 -5.49
CA GLY A 122 -2.46 2.24 -4.56
C GLY A 122 -1.38 1.63 -3.67
N VAL A 123 -0.19 1.40 -4.25
CA VAL A 123 0.95 0.81 -3.56
C VAL A 123 1.42 1.65 -2.37
N THR A 124 1.37 2.97 -2.45
CA THR A 124 1.89 3.84 -1.39
C THR A 124 1.16 3.61 -0.06
N MET A 125 -0.16 3.36 -0.13
CA MET A 125 -0.98 2.98 1.03
C MET A 125 -0.64 1.58 1.52
N ALA A 126 -0.44 0.64 0.59
CA ALA A 126 -0.09 -0.72 0.96
C ALA A 126 1.27 -0.81 1.67
N MET A 127 2.26 -0.04 1.21
CA MET A 127 3.59 0.02 1.82
C MET A 127 3.56 0.53 3.27
N TYR A 128 2.63 1.42 3.63
CA TYR A 128 2.47 1.87 5.02
C TYR A 128 2.13 0.71 5.98
N TRP A 129 1.27 -0.21 5.52
CA TRP A 129 0.83 -1.36 6.31
C TRP A 129 1.73 -2.59 6.18
N ALA A 130 2.62 -2.65 5.18
CA ALA A 130 3.54 -3.76 4.94
C ALA A 130 4.69 -3.82 5.98
N ARG A 131 4.33 -4.06 7.24
CA ARG A 131 5.24 -4.13 8.40
C ARG A 131 5.07 -5.47 9.13
N PRO A 132 6.14 -6.09 9.65
CA PRO A 132 6.05 -7.38 10.35
C PRO A 132 5.00 -7.41 11.47
N VAL A 133 4.89 -6.32 12.25
CA VAL A 133 3.89 -6.20 13.32
C VAL A 133 2.44 -6.35 12.83
N MET A 134 2.16 -6.04 11.57
CA MET A 134 0.80 -6.15 11.02
C MET A 134 0.39 -7.60 10.75
N ALA A 135 1.32 -8.55 10.73
CA ALA A 135 1.01 -9.98 10.60
C ALA A 135 0.34 -10.59 11.85
N TYR A 136 0.32 -9.86 12.97
CA TYR A 136 -0.18 -10.34 14.26
C TYR A 136 -1.41 -9.56 14.71
N ASP A 137 -2.27 -10.23 15.48
CA ASP A 137 -3.32 -9.51 16.18
C ASP A 137 -2.73 -8.65 17.29
N LEU A 138 -3.38 -7.52 17.60
CA LEU A 138 -2.89 -6.55 18.60
C LEU A 138 -2.64 -7.20 19.98
N ARG A 139 -3.35 -8.28 20.30
CA ARG A 139 -3.22 -9.03 21.55
C ARG A 139 -1.94 -9.87 21.59
N GLU A 140 -1.44 -10.29 20.44
CA GLU A 140 -0.29 -11.19 20.25
C GLU A 140 1.02 -10.41 20.09
N VAL A 141 0.97 -9.14 19.65
CA VAL A 141 2.15 -8.30 19.38
C VAL A 141 3.16 -8.28 20.54
N ARG A 142 2.67 -8.29 21.80
CA ARG A 142 3.55 -8.29 22.97
C ARG A 142 4.38 -9.57 23.08
N GLU A 143 3.78 -10.70 22.76
CA GLU A 143 4.38 -12.04 22.86
C GLU A 143 5.40 -12.25 21.74
N HIS A 144 5.15 -11.69 20.56
CA HIS A 144 6.02 -11.79 19.38
C HIS A 144 6.99 -10.62 19.18
N ARG A 145 7.19 -9.77 20.19
CA ARG A 145 8.01 -8.55 20.06
C ARG A 145 9.40 -8.82 19.48
N ALA A 146 10.11 -9.82 20.00
CA ALA A 146 11.47 -10.13 19.58
C ALA A 146 11.54 -10.59 18.12
N GLU A 147 10.56 -11.39 17.67
CA GLU A 147 10.42 -11.85 16.29
C GLU A 147 10.11 -10.69 15.35
N ILE A 148 9.18 -9.81 15.74
CA ILE A 148 8.81 -8.61 14.99
C ILE A 148 10.04 -7.70 14.81
N GLU A 149 10.81 -7.46 15.88
CA GLU A 149 12.02 -6.63 15.83
C GLU A 149 13.12 -7.26 14.98
N ALA A 150 13.27 -8.58 15.02
CA ALA A 150 14.21 -9.31 14.15
C ALA A 150 13.81 -9.18 12.67
N ALA A 151 12.56 -9.46 12.35
CA ALA A 151 12.01 -9.29 11.00
C ALA A 151 12.16 -7.84 10.52
N ASP A 152 11.92 -6.84 11.38
CA ASP A 152 12.07 -5.43 11.01
C ASP A 152 13.52 -5.07 10.62
N ARG A 153 14.52 -5.68 11.27
CA ARG A 153 15.94 -5.49 10.91
C ARG A 153 16.29 -6.12 9.57
N GLU A 154 15.72 -7.28 9.25
CA GLU A 154 15.92 -7.94 7.95
C GLU A 154 15.32 -7.16 6.78
N LEU A 155 14.35 -6.29 7.05
CA LEU A 155 13.71 -5.46 6.02
C LEU A 155 14.44 -4.15 5.70
N VAL A 156 15.56 -3.83 6.37
CA VAL A 156 16.28 -2.56 6.16
C VAL A 156 16.65 -2.35 4.69
N GLU A 157 17.19 -3.40 4.04
CA GLU A 157 17.61 -3.35 2.65
C GLU A 157 16.42 -3.16 1.69
N VAL A 158 15.37 -3.97 1.81
CA VAL A 158 14.19 -3.86 0.93
C VAL A 158 13.44 -2.54 1.14
N ARG A 159 13.39 -2.00 2.37
CA ARG A 159 12.86 -0.66 2.63
C ARG A 159 13.70 0.43 1.97
N GLY A 160 15.02 0.26 1.91
CA GLY A 160 15.91 1.12 1.14
C GLY A 160 15.59 1.09 -0.36
N ARG A 161 15.37 -0.09 -0.94
CA ARG A 161 14.92 -0.22 -2.34
C ARG A 161 13.54 0.41 -2.57
N ALA A 162 12.59 0.23 -1.65
CA ALA A 162 11.28 0.87 -1.76
C ALA A 162 11.37 2.39 -1.80
N ARG A 163 12.18 3.01 -0.92
CA ARG A 163 12.43 4.46 -0.96
C ARG A 163 13.01 4.91 -2.30
N GLN A 164 13.99 4.16 -2.81
CA GLN A 164 14.62 4.44 -4.10
C GLN A 164 13.62 4.34 -5.27
N ALA A 165 12.77 3.32 -5.28
CA ALA A 165 11.73 3.15 -6.30
C ALA A 165 10.73 4.31 -6.27
N CYS A 166 10.21 4.65 -5.08
CA CYS A 166 9.26 5.75 -4.93
C CYS A 166 9.87 7.11 -5.31
N LEU A 167 11.13 7.38 -4.96
CA LEU A 167 11.83 8.60 -5.38
C LEU A 167 11.99 8.68 -6.90
N ARG A 168 12.35 7.57 -7.58
CA ARG A 168 12.43 7.56 -9.04
C ARG A 168 11.07 7.82 -9.69
N ALA A 169 10.03 7.14 -9.22
CA ALA A 169 8.67 7.33 -9.72
C ALA A 169 8.19 8.78 -9.51
N PHE A 170 8.47 9.37 -8.34
CA PHE A 170 8.14 10.75 -8.01
C PHE A 170 8.76 11.75 -8.99
N LEU A 171 10.00 11.51 -9.41
CA LEU A 171 10.72 12.34 -10.37
C LEU A 171 10.29 12.12 -11.81
N ALA A 172 9.73 10.95 -12.13
CA ALA A 172 9.34 10.56 -13.48
C ALA A 172 7.90 10.95 -13.85
N THR A 173 7.00 11.01 -12.88
CA THR A 173 5.60 11.39 -13.13
C THR A 173 5.40 12.90 -13.15
N ASP A 174 4.55 13.41 -14.04
CA ASP A 174 4.03 14.78 -14.03
C ASP A 174 2.64 14.89 -13.38
N ASP A 175 2.04 13.75 -13.00
CA ASP A 175 0.75 13.74 -12.32
C ASP A 175 0.89 14.27 -10.89
N ALA A 176 0.16 15.35 -10.61
CA ALA A 176 0.28 16.08 -9.36
C ALA A 176 -0.35 15.36 -8.16
N ALA A 177 -1.26 14.41 -8.37
CA ALA A 177 -1.85 13.57 -7.32
C ALA A 177 -0.95 12.37 -7.02
N GLU A 178 -0.49 11.67 -8.07
CA GLU A 178 0.44 10.54 -7.95
C GLU A 178 1.74 10.98 -7.25
N ARG A 179 2.28 12.14 -7.63
CA ARG A 179 3.49 12.70 -7.03
C ARG A 179 3.33 12.94 -5.52
N VAL A 180 2.14 13.29 -5.03
CA VAL A 180 1.91 13.46 -3.58
C VAL A 180 1.89 12.12 -2.87
N GLU A 181 1.21 11.13 -3.44
CA GLU A 181 1.18 9.78 -2.87
C GLU A 181 2.59 9.19 -2.76
N LEU A 182 3.39 9.28 -3.82
CA LEU A 182 4.77 8.79 -3.83
C LEU A 182 5.63 9.50 -2.78
N SER A 183 5.40 10.79 -2.53
CA SER A 183 6.10 11.57 -1.51
C SER A 183 5.91 11.05 -0.07
N LEU A 184 4.90 10.20 0.15
CA LEU A 184 4.65 9.59 1.44
C LEU A 184 5.63 8.46 1.76
N CYS A 185 6.24 7.85 0.74
CA CYS A 185 7.00 6.60 0.85
C CYS A 185 8.52 6.78 0.89
N PHE A 186 9.03 8.00 0.80
CA PHE A 186 10.47 8.27 0.88
C PHE A 186 10.80 9.53 1.70
N THR A 187 12.08 9.69 2.00
CA THR A 187 12.66 10.82 2.74
C THR A 187 13.65 11.58 1.86
N LEU A 188 13.96 12.83 2.20
CA LEU A 188 15.00 13.61 1.54
C LEU A 188 16.34 13.56 2.32
N ASP A 189 16.43 12.74 3.36
CA ASP A 189 17.66 12.53 4.13
C ASP A 189 18.70 11.78 3.27
N PRO A 190 19.87 12.36 2.94
CA PRO A 190 20.89 11.69 2.16
C PRO A 190 21.41 10.38 2.79
N GLY A 191 21.37 10.26 4.12
CA GLY A 191 21.80 9.06 4.85
C GLY A 191 20.92 7.83 4.62
N ASP A 192 19.70 8.03 4.10
CA ASP A 192 18.77 6.92 3.76
C ASP A 192 19.08 6.27 2.41
N TYR A 193 20.03 6.82 1.64
CA TYR A 193 20.35 6.42 0.27
C TYR A 193 21.82 6.01 0.12
N PRO A 194 22.14 5.10 -0.82
CA PRO A 194 23.53 4.81 -1.15
C PRO A 194 24.18 5.98 -1.88
N ALA A 195 25.51 5.96 -1.97
CA ALA A 195 26.27 6.96 -2.73
C ALA A 195 25.78 7.09 -4.18
N GLY A 196 25.80 8.31 -4.73
CA GLY A 196 25.41 8.60 -6.11
C GLY A 196 23.96 9.08 -6.29
N TRP A 197 23.18 9.20 -5.21
CA TRP A 197 21.80 9.70 -5.26
C TRP A 197 21.67 11.22 -5.08
N ASP A 198 22.79 11.94 -4.89
CA ASP A 198 22.80 13.38 -4.59
C ASP A 198 22.08 14.22 -5.65
N ALA A 199 22.20 13.86 -6.92
CA ALA A 199 21.52 14.58 -8.00
C ALA A 199 20.00 14.38 -7.97
N ALA A 200 19.54 13.14 -7.73
CA ALA A 200 18.12 12.83 -7.62
C ALA A 200 17.49 13.49 -6.39
N LEU A 201 18.19 13.48 -5.25
CA LEU A 201 17.74 14.14 -4.02
C LEU A 201 17.65 15.65 -4.20
N ARG A 202 18.68 16.29 -4.78
CA ARG A 202 18.60 17.73 -5.10
C ARG A 202 17.43 18.05 -6.02
N ARG A 203 17.20 17.23 -7.04
CA ARG A 203 16.07 17.42 -7.95
C ARG A 203 14.72 17.28 -7.23
N ALA A 204 14.59 16.29 -6.34
CA ALA A 204 13.37 16.12 -5.55
C ALA A 204 13.14 17.28 -4.58
N VAL A 205 14.21 17.83 -3.99
CA VAL A 205 14.15 19.06 -3.19
C VAL A 205 13.64 20.24 -4.02
N GLU A 206 14.16 20.45 -5.23
CA GLU A 206 13.70 21.52 -6.12
C GLU A 206 12.20 21.39 -6.42
N VAL A 207 11.73 20.19 -6.75
CA VAL A 207 10.31 19.90 -6.99
C VAL A 207 9.47 20.20 -5.75
N ALA A 208 9.91 19.72 -4.58
CA ALA A 208 9.20 19.93 -3.32
C ALA A 208 9.17 21.42 -2.89
N LEU A 209 10.24 22.18 -3.18
CA LEU A 209 10.32 23.61 -2.89
C LEU A 209 9.45 24.45 -3.82
N ALA A 210 9.20 24.00 -5.05
CA ALA A 210 8.30 24.68 -5.99
C ALA A 210 6.84 24.64 -5.54
N ASP A 211 6.44 23.64 -4.74
CA ASP A 211 5.11 23.54 -4.12
C ASP A 211 5.21 23.11 -2.65
N ARG A 212 5.63 24.06 -1.81
CA ARG A 212 5.92 23.82 -0.38
C ARG A 212 4.67 23.43 0.42
N ASP A 213 3.51 23.94 0.04
CA ASP A 213 2.25 23.65 0.74
C ASP A 213 1.89 22.17 0.56
N ARG A 214 2.05 21.65 -0.65
CA ARG A 214 1.80 20.25 -0.98
C ARG A 214 2.87 19.32 -0.41
N PHE A 215 4.15 19.68 -0.51
CA PHE A 215 5.27 18.80 -0.12
C PHE A 215 5.91 19.14 1.24
N GLY A 216 5.22 19.91 2.08
CA GLY A 216 5.75 20.32 3.39
C GLY A 216 6.12 19.15 4.31
N ARG A 217 5.42 17.99 4.21
CA ARG A 217 5.83 16.76 4.91
C ARG A 217 7.18 16.26 4.43
N LEU A 218 7.35 16.12 3.12
CA LEU A 218 8.58 15.61 2.52
C LEU A 218 9.76 16.53 2.85
N LEU A 219 9.57 17.84 2.79
CA LEU A 219 10.61 18.83 3.15
C LEU A 219 11.06 18.72 4.61
N ARG A 220 10.20 18.29 5.54
CA ARG A 220 10.60 18.06 6.95
C ARG A 220 11.48 16.84 7.16
N THR A 221 11.65 16.00 6.15
CA THR A 221 12.54 14.84 6.20
C THR A 221 13.97 15.15 5.76
N LEU A 222 14.24 16.39 5.35
CA LEU A 222 15.62 16.87 5.27
C LEU A 222 16.21 16.82 6.67
N SER A 223 17.36 16.17 6.82
CA SER A 223 18.06 16.11 8.10
C SER A 223 18.19 17.53 8.66
N PRO A 224 17.88 17.76 9.94
CA PRO A 224 18.23 19.02 10.57
C PRO A 224 19.75 19.14 10.56
N GLU A 225 20.26 20.24 9.98
CA GLU A 225 21.64 20.68 10.22
C GLU A 225 21.92 20.87 11.72
#